data_AF-A0A1V2CA86-F1
#
_entry.id   AF-A0A1V2CA86-F1
#
_cell.length_a   1.000
_cell.length_b   1.000
_cell.length_c   1.000
_cell.angle_alpha   90.00
_cell.angle_beta   90.00
_cell.angle_gamma   90.00
#
_symmetry.space_group_name_H-M   'P 1'
#
loop_
_entity.id
_entity.type
_entity.pdbx_description
1 polymer ?
#
loop_
_entity_poly.entity_id
_entity_poly.type
_entity_poly.pdbx_seq_one_letter_code
_entity_poly.pdbx_strand_id
1 'polypeptide(L)' 'MQAINITAYTEDASQIEAVKAFMKALKIKFEIANVKPYELSTEQQEILDSQINSDKSLYTDAESIYTDLKKKYEL' A
#
# COMPACT_ATOMS: atom_id res chain seq x y z
N MET A 1 29.02 5.75 16.97
CA MET A 1 27.80 6.44 17.44
C MET A 1 26.73 5.41 17.69
N GLN A 2 25.96 5.55 18.77
CA GLN A 2 24.82 4.70 19.05
C GLN A 2 23.56 5.27 18.40
N ALA A 3 22.59 4.41 18.08
CA ALA A 3 21.30 4.84 17.56
C ALA A 3 20.51 5.61 18.62
N ILE A 4 19.78 6.65 18.19
CA ILE A 4 18.89 7.44 19.05
C ILE A 4 17.47 6.90 18.85
N ASN A 5 16.85 6.44 19.93
CA ASN A 5 15.46 6.00 19.92
C ASN A 5 14.55 7.14 20.35
N ILE A 6 13.63 7.54 19.47
CA ILE A 6 12.62 8.58 19.74
C ILE A 6 11.27 7.90 19.81
N THR A 7 10.55 8.10 20.92
CA THR A 7 9.17 7.62 21.07
C THR A 7 8.22 8.81 20.95
N ALA A 8 7.33 8.77 19.97
CA ALA A 8 6.26 9.74 19.80
C ALA A 8 4.95 9.14 20.29
N TYR A 9 4.22 9.87 21.14
CA TYR A 9 2.88 9.51 21.58
C TYR A 9 1.88 10.18 20.64
N THR A 10 1.43 9.43 19.64
CA THR A 10 0.49 9.91 18.62
C THR A 10 -0.89 9.35 18.87
N GLU A 11 -1.93 10.19 18.76
CA GLU A 11 -3.33 9.75 18.94
C GLU A 11 -3.91 9.12 17.67
N ASP A 12 -3.41 9.50 16.50
CA ASP A 12 -3.90 9.02 15.20
C ASP A 12 -2.80 8.96 14.12
N ALA A 13 -3.12 8.32 12.99
CA ALA A 13 -2.17 8.05 11.91
C ALA A 13 -1.64 9.31 11.22
N SER A 14 -2.38 10.42 11.22
CA SER A 14 -1.92 11.67 10.61
C SER A 14 -0.72 12.27 11.34
N GLN A 15 -0.67 12.11 12.67
CA GLN A 15 0.44 12.57 13.50
C GLN A 15 1.72 11.77 13.25
N ILE A 16 1.60 10.46 12.98
CA ILE A 16 2.73 9.61 12.58
C ILE A 16 3.33 10.11 11.25
N GLU A 17 2.47 10.41 10.27
CA GLU A 17 2.91 10.93 8.97
C GLU A 17 3.53 12.33 9.09
N ALA A 18 3.05 13.18 10.00
CA ALA A 18 3.67 14.48 10.28
C ALA A 18 5.09 14.33 10.87
N VAL A 19 5.28 13.42 11.82
CA VAL A 19 6.61 13.12 12.39
C VAL A 19 7.55 12.56 11.31
N LYS A 20 7.05 11.68 10.46
CA LYS A 20 7.80 11.10 9.33
C LYS A 20 8.22 12.18 8.33
N ALA A 21 7.32 13.11 7.99
CA ALA A 21 7.61 14.23 7.11
C ALA A 21 8.68 15.15 7.69
N PHE A 22 8.61 15.43 9.00
CA PHE A 22 9.62 16.21 9.71
C PHE A 22 11.00 15.54 9.68
N MET A 23 11.09 14.24 10.01
CA MET A 23 12.36 13.50 9.97
C MET A 23 12.95 13.47 8.55
N LYS A 24 12.10 13.33 7.52
CA LYS A 24 12.49 13.38 6.12
C LYS A 24 13.00 14.76 5.70
N ALA A 25 12.36 15.84 6.16
CA ALA A 25 12.80 17.22 5.90
C ALA A 25 14.19 17.49 6.49
N LEU A 26 14.49 16.90 7.65
CA LEU A 26 15.82 16.94 8.28
C LEU A 26 16.84 16.00 7.62
N LYS A 27 16.46 15.24 6.60
CA LYS A 27 17.29 14.23 5.91
C LYS A 27 17.89 13.18 6.86
N ILE A 28 17.22 12.92 7.98
CA ILE A 28 17.64 11.92 8.95
C ILE A 28 17.16 10.55 8.46
N LYS A 29 18.02 9.52 8.54
CA LYS A 29 17.60 8.14 8.30
C LYS A 29 16.88 7.63 9.55
N PHE A 30 15.67 7.11 9.39
CA PHE A 30 14.83 6.63 10.48
C PHE A 30 14.07 5.37 10.07
N GLU A 31 13.63 4.60 11.06
CA GLU A 31 12.84 3.40 10.91
C GLU A 31 11.66 3.48 11.90
N ILE A 32 10.46 3.08 11.47
CA ILE A 32 9.27 3.10 12.32
C ILE A 32 9.05 1.67 12.81
N ALA A 33 9.30 1.43 14.11
CA ALA A 33 9.30 0.08 14.68
C ALA A 33 7.89 -0.49 14.98
N ASN A 34 6.82 0.29 14.83
CA ASN A 34 5.49 -0.08 15.35
C ASN A 34 4.32 0.16 14.37
N VAL A 35 4.59 0.08 13.06
CA VAL A 35 3.51 0.11 12.07
C VAL A 35 2.80 -1.25 12.12
N LYS A 36 1.74 -1.39 12.91
CA LYS A 36 0.81 -2.51 12.71
C LYS A 36 0.07 -2.27 11.41
N PRO A 37 0.14 -3.20 10.43
CA PRO A 37 -0.74 -3.16 9.28
C PRO A 37 -2.19 -3.14 9.77
N TYR A 38 -3.06 -2.42 9.06
CA TYR A 38 -4.48 -2.57 9.30
C TYR A 38 -4.89 -3.97 8.82
N GLU A 39 -5.25 -4.83 9.76
CA GLU A 39 -5.79 -6.16 9.47
C GLU A 39 -7.31 -6.02 9.28
N LEU A 40 -7.80 -6.48 8.13
CA LEU A 40 -9.23 -6.52 7.86
C LEU A 40 -9.91 -7.55 8.79
N SER A 41 -11.12 -7.25 9.24
CA SER A 41 -11.95 -8.27 9.87
C SER A 41 -12.37 -9.34 8.85
N THR A 42 -12.75 -10.52 9.33
CA THR A 42 -13.26 -11.60 8.46
C THR A 42 -14.44 -11.13 7.62
N GLU A 43 -15.36 -10.36 8.21
CA GLU A 43 -16.52 -9.79 7.51
C GLU A 43 -16.12 -8.79 6.42
N GLN A 44 -15.12 -7.93 6.68
CA GLN A 44 -14.60 -6.98 5.68
C GLN A 44 -13.92 -7.71 4.52
N GLN A 45 -13.17 -8.77 4.82
CA GLN A 45 -12.52 -9.60 3.82
C GLN A 45 -13.55 -10.35 2.96
N GLU A 46 -14.59 -10.92 3.56
CA GLU A 46 -15.68 -11.59 2.84
C GLU A 46 -16.43 -10.63 1.91
N ILE A 47 -16.69 -9.40 2.35
CA ILE A 47 -17.31 -8.37 1.50
C ILE A 47 -16.43 -8.06 0.29
N LEU A 48 -15.13 -7.88 0.48
CA LEU A 48 -14.16 -7.67 -0.60
C LEU A 48 -14.10 -8.85 -1.57
N ASP A 49 -14.06 -10.07 -1.04
CA ASP A 49 -13.98 -11.30 -1.83
C ASP A 49 -15.27 -11.54 -2.63
N SER A 50 -16.42 -11.12 -2.10
CA SER A 50 -17.74 -11.24 -2.75
C SER A 50 -17.99 -10.23 -3.87
N GLN A 51 -17.11 -9.24 -4.08
CA GLN A 51 -17.28 -8.27 -5.16
C GLN A 51 -17.16 -8.98 -6.52
N ILE A 52 -18.12 -8.71 -7.41
CA ILE A 52 -18.38 -9.34 -8.72
C ILE A 52 -17.19 -9.34 -9.71
N ASN A 53 -16.07 -8.74 -9.35
CA ASN A 53 -14.89 -8.63 -10.18
C ASN A 53 -13.66 -9.31 -9.57
N SER A 54 -13.82 -10.23 -8.61
CA SER A 54 -12.70 -11.01 -8.02
C SER A 54 -12.50 -12.39 -8.66
N ASP A 55 -13.39 -12.79 -9.58
CA ASP A 55 -13.22 -14.02 -10.34
C ASP A 55 -12.06 -13.87 -11.34
N LYS A 56 -10.89 -14.36 -10.94
CA LYS A 56 -9.68 -14.33 -11.75
C LYS A 56 -9.83 -15.04 -13.09
N SER A 57 -10.85 -15.89 -13.27
CA SER A 57 -11.13 -16.54 -14.56
C SER A 57 -11.74 -15.57 -15.59
N LEU A 58 -12.33 -14.46 -15.13
CA LEU A 58 -12.82 -13.38 -15.99
C LEU A 58 -11.73 -12.36 -16.36
N TYR A 59 -10.53 -12.49 -15.79
CA TYR A 59 -9.43 -11.59 -16.08
C TYR A 59 -8.71 -12.04 -17.34
N THR A 60 -8.59 -11.12 -18.30
CA THR A 60 -7.69 -11.32 -19.43
C THR A 60 -6.30 -10.84 -19.03
N ASP A 61 -5.31 -11.66 -19.37
CA ASP A 61 -3.91 -11.29 -19.19
C ASP A 61 -3.58 -9.99 -19.94
N ALA A 62 -2.88 -9.07 -19.26
CA ALA A 62 -2.60 -7.74 -19.77
C ALA A 62 -1.67 -7.77 -20.99
N GLU A 63 -0.76 -8.74 -21.08
CA GLU A 63 0.14 -8.93 -22.21
C GLU A 63 -0.62 -9.40 -23.45
N SER A 64 -1.63 -10.25 -23.25
CA SER A 64 -2.56 -10.65 -24.31
C SER A 64 -3.37 -9.46 -24.84
N ILE A 65 -3.96 -8.64 -23.97
CA ILE A 65 -4.69 -7.42 -24.40
C ILE A 65 -3.77 -6.46 -25.17
N TYR A 66 -2.55 -6.25 -24.67
CA TYR A 66 -1.58 -5.39 -25.34
C TYR A 66 -1.23 -5.90 -26.74
N THR A 67 -0.99 -7.21 -26.88
CA THR A 67 -0.65 -7.84 -28.16
C THR A 67 -1.80 -7.74 -29.15
N ASP A 68 -3.03 -8.00 -28.72
CA ASP A 68 -4.23 -7.91 -29.57
C ASP A 68 -4.47 -6.48 -30.05
N LEU A 69 -4.34 -5.49 -29.16
CA LEU A 69 -4.47 -4.08 -29.52
C LEU A 69 -3.39 -3.64 -30.49
N LYS A 70 -2.12 -4.01 -30.23
CA LYS A 70 -0.99 -3.69 -31.11
C LYS A 70 -1.22 -4.25 -32.52
N LYS A 71 -1.66 -5.50 -32.60
CA LYS A 71 -1.96 -6.17 -33.88
C LYS A 71 -3.15 -5.55 -34.60
N LYS A 72 -4.20 -5.15 -33.86
CA LYS A 72 -5.43 -4.56 -34.43
C LYS A 72 -5.22 -3.16 -34.98
N TYR A 73 -4.35 -2.37 -34.34
CA TYR A 73 -4.11 -0.97 -34.70
C TYR A 73 -2.76 -0.72 -35.38
N GLU A 74 -2.02 -1.78 -35.72
CA GLU A 74 -0.72 -1.73 -36.40
C GLU A 74 0.29 -0.77 -35.72
N LEU A 75 0.29 -0.76 -34.37
CA LEU A 75 1.15 0.07 -33.52
C LEU A 75 2.57 -0.50 -33.33
#